data_AF-A0A8K0P0G2-F1
#
_entry.id   AF-A0A8K0P0G2-F1
#
_cell.length_a   1.000
_cell.length_b   1.000
_cell.length_c   1.000
_cell.angle_alpha   90.00
_cell.angle_beta   90.00
_cell.angle_gamma   90.00
#
_symmetry.space_group_name_H-M   'P 1'
#
loop_
_entity.id
_entity.type
_entity.pdbx_description
1 polymer ?
#
loop_
_entity_poly.entity_id
_entity_poly.type
_entity_poly.pdbx_seq_one_letter_code
_entity_poly.pdbx_strand_id
1 'polypeptide(L)'
;MKLTNILFTQHLGRMFKNHWKVQRKRVLVDTGAEKFLKENGIPVYEYEEIINDIPELESKIVEVTEEEIIEDERAHPLWHDRPCFFYKNHSALVEGLAQAKILTKTVEIESGLPKEFQGLLGKFSIENQHDLVKRNIMASHVFDATQVKLPKLHDPERPAWVFPRLYGISDKRRNRLMALKLFNLCQIISASARGVNLTHFVENSEASTSFEKEGDLVQLECRADFLALSKSTLPTYADGTVVAKTMELSLPSIYPAKSTVSLLDENMYQLQEVFPLSSNPFGLNLHTAVIYYNETEVKNQYDLPVTENQFLGRSLVHAFTLAASQARVKYGNDASKLDKPITLQCVHTDGRRFHFLIYQLNTLDLDGNEGIKNIVWMTPLENMFEVCAYQKGKPELVGYNEEVFERLLSFYCN
;
A
#
# COMPACT_ATOMS: atom_id res chain seq x y z
N MET A 1 27.31 26.02 -4.19
CA MET A 1 25.90 26.35 -4.49
C MET A 1 25.65 26.12 -5.97
N LYS A 2 24.97 25.03 -6.36
CA LYS A 2 24.41 24.92 -7.71
C LYS A 2 23.00 25.48 -7.67
N LEU A 3 22.80 26.63 -8.32
CA LEU A 3 21.49 27.20 -8.59
C LEU A 3 20.82 26.33 -9.65
N THR A 4 19.96 25.39 -9.25
CA THR A 4 19.08 24.70 -10.21
C THR A 4 17.86 25.56 -10.47
N ASN A 5 17.66 25.95 -11.72
CA ASN A 5 16.46 26.63 -12.17
C ASN A 5 15.23 25.77 -11.85
N ILE A 6 14.26 26.36 -11.14
CA ILE A 6 12.94 25.77 -10.92
C ILE A 6 12.24 25.71 -12.28
N LEU A 7 12.30 24.56 -12.93
CA LEU A 7 11.50 24.29 -14.12
C LEU A 7 10.07 24.01 -13.66
N PHE A 8 9.20 25.02 -13.78
CA PHE A 8 7.76 24.82 -13.80
C PHE A 8 7.41 24.02 -15.06
N THR A 9 7.57 22.70 -15.04
CA THR A 9 7.16 21.83 -16.16
C THR A 9 5.64 21.82 -16.22
N GLN A 10 5.09 22.81 -16.93
CA GLN A 10 3.69 22.84 -17.28
C GLN A 10 3.42 21.64 -18.19
N HIS A 11 2.63 20.68 -17.71
CA HIS A 11 2.28 19.50 -18.49
C HIS A 11 1.45 19.93 -19.71
N LEU A 12 2.11 20.09 -20.86
CA LEU A 12 1.54 20.62 -22.10
C LEU A 12 0.24 19.90 -22.49
N GLY A 13 0.18 18.56 -22.32
CA GLY A 13 -1.03 17.80 -22.61
C GLY A 13 -2.21 18.09 -21.67
N ARG A 14 -1.94 18.51 -20.42
CA ARG A 14 -2.97 18.85 -19.42
C ARG A 14 -3.46 20.26 -19.68
N MET A 15 -2.54 21.18 -19.99
CA MET A 15 -2.90 22.51 -20.45
C MET A 15 -3.69 22.47 -21.75
N PHE A 16 -3.29 21.65 -22.73
CA PHE A 16 -4.01 21.49 -23.98
C PHE A 16 -5.42 20.93 -23.77
N LYS A 17 -5.57 19.89 -22.93
CA LYS A 17 -6.90 19.33 -22.58
C LYS A 17 -7.77 20.33 -21.81
N ASN A 18 -7.21 21.07 -20.85
CA ASN A 18 -7.93 22.14 -20.15
C ASN A 18 -8.33 23.26 -21.11
N HIS A 19 -7.43 23.65 -22.00
CA HIS A 19 -7.71 24.67 -23.01
C HIS A 19 -8.81 24.20 -23.96
N TRP A 20 -8.79 22.94 -24.39
CA TRP A 20 -9.88 22.31 -25.14
C TRP A 20 -11.19 22.27 -24.34
N LYS A 21 -11.15 21.96 -23.04
CA LYS A 21 -12.34 21.89 -22.17
C LYS A 21 -12.98 23.26 -21.98
N VAL A 22 -12.17 24.31 -21.84
CA VAL A 22 -12.61 25.72 -21.80
C VAL A 22 -13.13 26.16 -23.17
N GLN A 23 -12.40 25.84 -24.25
CA GLN A 23 -12.78 26.19 -25.62
C GLN A 23 -13.99 25.42 -26.13
N ARG A 24 -14.39 24.29 -25.55
CA ARG A 24 -15.66 23.61 -25.88
C ARG A 24 -16.88 24.41 -25.43
N LYS A 25 -16.75 25.24 -24.39
CA LYS A 25 -17.78 26.19 -23.96
C LYS A 25 -17.69 27.47 -24.80
N ARG A 26 -17.69 27.37 -26.14
CA ARG A 26 -17.79 28.56 -26.98
C ARG A 26 -19.17 29.15 -26.79
N VAL A 27 -19.25 30.27 -26.09
CA VAL A 27 -20.39 31.17 -26.21
C VAL A 27 -20.40 31.64 -27.66
N LEU A 28 -21.54 31.52 -28.35
CA LEU A 28 -21.71 32.08 -29.69
C LEU A 28 -21.36 33.58 -29.61
N VAL A 29 -20.23 33.95 -30.19
CA VAL A 29 -19.82 35.35 -30.28
C VAL A 29 -20.56 35.93 -31.48
N ASP A 30 -21.41 36.92 -31.24
CA ASP A 30 -22.05 37.68 -32.32
C ASP A 30 -20.95 38.38 -33.14
N THR A 31 -20.73 37.88 -34.35
CA THR A 31 -19.71 38.40 -35.28
C THR A 31 -20.21 39.62 -36.05
N GLY A 32 -21.46 40.05 -35.84
CA GLY A 32 -22.11 41.12 -36.61
C GLY A 32 -22.37 40.77 -38.08
N ALA A 33 -22.09 39.53 -38.49
CA ALA A 33 -22.23 39.07 -39.86
C ALA A 33 -23.68 39.14 -40.35
N GLU A 34 -24.66 38.89 -39.48
CA GLU A 34 -26.08 39.00 -39.80
C GLU A 34 -26.45 40.43 -40.24
N LYS A 35 -25.97 41.45 -39.51
CA LYS A 35 -26.21 42.86 -39.83
C LYS A 35 -25.59 43.22 -41.18
N PHE A 36 -24.35 42.80 -41.42
CA PHE A 36 -23.65 43.06 -42.68
C PHE A 36 -24.32 42.39 -43.89
N LEU A 37 -24.82 41.16 -43.73
CA LEU A 37 -25.55 40.45 -44.79
C LEU A 37 -26.87 41.14 -45.13
N LYS A 38 -27.62 41.59 -44.10
CA LYS A 38 -28.85 42.38 -44.28
C LYS A 38 -28.58 43.72 -44.99
N GLU A 39 -27.50 44.42 -44.66
CA GLU A 39 -27.11 45.68 -45.30
C GLU A 39 -26.76 45.51 -46.80
N ASN A 40 -26.20 44.37 -47.19
CA ASN A 40 -25.88 44.05 -48.58
C ASN A 40 -27.04 43.40 -49.36
N GLY A 41 -28.25 43.35 -48.77
CA GLY A 41 -29.44 42.79 -49.42
C GLY A 41 -29.40 41.27 -49.59
N ILE A 42 -28.56 40.57 -48.83
CA ILE A 42 -28.48 39.11 -48.84
C ILE A 42 -29.49 38.59 -47.80
N PRO A 43 -30.45 37.72 -48.19
CA PRO A 43 -31.42 37.16 -47.25
C PRO A 43 -30.70 36.24 -46.25
N VAL A 44 -30.92 36.50 -44.97
CA VAL A 44 -30.50 35.62 -43.86
C VAL A 44 -31.73 34.87 -43.39
N TYR A 45 -31.64 33.54 -43.40
CA TYR A 45 -32.71 32.65 -42.97
C TYR A 45 -32.38 32.08 -41.59
N GLU A 46 -33.39 31.98 -40.73
CA GLU A 46 -33.24 31.24 -39.47
C GLU A 46 -33.28 29.74 -39.72
N TYR A 47 -32.65 28.94 -38.85
CA TYR A 47 -32.55 27.48 -39.07
C TYR A 47 -33.94 26.81 -39.15
N GLU A 48 -34.93 27.39 -38.46
CA GLU A 48 -36.33 26.95 -38.41
C GLU A 48 -37.05 27.14 -39.75
N GLU A 49 -36.61 28.09 -40.58
CA GLU A 49 -37.21 28.38 -41.89
C GLU A 49 -36.75 27.39 -42.98
N ILE A 50 -35.61 26.71 -42.77
CA ILE A 50 -34.99 25.79 -43.73
C ILE A 50 -35.30 24.33 -43.37
N ILE A 51 -35.35 24.01 -42.08
CA ILE A 51 -35.46 22.64 -41.59
C ILE A 51 -36.94 22.36 -41.25
N ASN A 52 -37.72 21.97 -42.26
CA ASN A 52 -39.14 21.68 -42.07
C ASN A 52 -39.46 20.25 -41.59
N ASP A 53 -38.50 19.33 -41.51
CA ASP A 53 -38.74 17.98 -41.03
C ASP A 53 -37.43 17.34 -40.55
N ILE A 54 -37.04 17.59 -39.29
CA ILE A 54 -36.25 16.56 -38.59
C ILE A 54 -37.30 15.54 -38.16
N PRO A 55 -37.24 14.27 -38.61
CA PRO A 55 -38.14 13.27 -38.08
C PRO A 55 -37.97 13.28 -36.57
N GLU A 56 -39.05 13.53 -35.84
CA GLU A 56 -39.11 13.33 -34.40
C GLU A 56 -38.76 11.86 -34.17
N LEU A 57 -37.48 11.60 -33.93
CA LEU A 57 -37.08 10.39 -33.24
C LEU A 57 -37.77 10.54 -31.90
N GLU A 58 -38.89 9.85 -31.73
CA GLU A 58 -39.48 9.57 -30.43
C GLU A 58 -38.38 8.88 -29.62
N SER A 59 -37.51 9.67 -29.00
CA SER A 59 -36.70 9.20 -27.90
C SER A 59 -37.73 8.81 -26.87
N LYS A 60 -38.00 7.51 -26.77
CA LYS A 60 -38.55 6.97 -25.53
C LYS A 60 -37.58 7.43 -24.46
N ILE A 61 -37.95 8.49 -23.77
CA ILE A 61 -37.36 8.86 -22.50
C ILE A 61 -37.73 7.67 -21.64
N VAL A 62 -36.84 6.69 -21.62
CA VAL A 62 -36.86 5.70 -20.56
C VAL A 62 -36.73 6.58 -19.33
N GLU A 63 -37.74 6.57 -18.47
CA GLU A 63 -37.61 7.03 -17.09
C GLU A 63 -36.54 6.14 -16.47
N VAL A 64 -35.28 6.44 -16.78
CA VAL A 64 -34.17 6.08 -15.94
C VAL A 64 -34.52 6.76 -14.64
N THR A 65 -34.74 5.98 -13.60
CA THR A 65 -34.75 6.51 -12.24
C THR A 65 -33.46 7.31 -12.15
N GLU A 66 -33.57 8.63 -12.23
CA GLU A 66 -32.44 9.51 -12.03
C GLU A 66 -31.97 9.17 -10.62
N GLU A 67 -30.88 8.42 -10.51
CA GLU A 67 -30.16 8.31 -9.25
C GLU A 67 -30.00 9.76 -8.80
N GLU A 68 -30.63 10.13 -7.68
CA GLU A 68 -30.59 11.50 -7.18
C GLU A 68 -29.13 11.91 -7.11
N ILE A 69 -28.69 12.71 -8.07
CA ILE A 69 -27.35 13.27 -8.06
C ILE A 69 -27.42 14.25 -6.89
N ILE A 70 -26.88 13.83 -5.75
CA ILE A 70 -26.74 14.71 -4.58
C ILE A 70 -25.81 15.84 -5.02
N GLU A 71 -26.40 16.96 -5.46
CA GLU A 71 -25.65 18.13 -5.96
C GLU A 71 -24.79 18.75 -4.84
N ASP A 72 -25.25 18.62 -3.60
CA ASP A 72 -24.57 19.08 -2.40
C ASP A 72 -23.86 17.94 -1.67
N GLU A 73 -22.52 17.87 -1.77
CA GLU A 73 -21.69 16.88 -1.04
C GLU A 73 -21.98 16.85 0.48
N ARG A 74 -22.41 17.99 1.05
CA ARG A 74 -22.80 18.13 2.45
C ARG A 74 -24.12 17.45 2.82
N ALA A 75 -24.99 17.20 1.85
CA ALA A 75 -26.25 16.50 2.07
C ALA A 75 -26.05 14.98 2.15
N HIS A 76 -24.84 14.47 1.90
CA HIS A 76 -24.54 13.04 1.99
C HIS A 76 -24.61 12.56 3.45
N PRO A 77 -25.25 11.40 3.75
CA PRO A 77 -25.43 10.91 5.12
C PRO A 77 -24.13 10.67 5.92
N LEU A 78 -23.02 10.40 5.22
CA LEU A 78 -21.69 10.16 5.80
C LEU A 78 -20.81 11.43 5.84
N TRP A 79 -21.37 12.60 5.55
CA TRP A 79 -20.63 13.85 5.61
C TRP A 79 -20.35 14.26 7.06
N HIS A 80 -19.10 14.67 7.30
CA HIS A 80 -18.64 15.26 8.55
C HIS A 80 -17.87 16.56 8.26
N ASP A 81 -18.06 17.59 9.11
CA ASP A 81 -17.38 18.88 8.94
C ASP A 81 -15.87 18.81 9.25
N ARG A 82 -15.46 17.88 10.12
CA ARG A 82 -14.05 17.61 10.42
C ARG A 82 -13.53 16.57 9.41
N PRO A 83 -12.44 16.83 8.67
CA PRO A 83 -11.87 15.85 7.75
C PRO A 83 -11.25 14.66 8.49
N CYS A 84 -11.31 13.49 7.86
CA CYS A 84 -10.55 12.30 8.25
C CYS A 84 -9.40 12.09 7.25
N PHE A 85 -8.21 11.79 7.77
CA PHE A 85 -7.02 11.52 6.98
C PHE A 85 -6.83 10.01 6.80
N PHE A 86 -6.90 9.56 5.56
CA PHE A 86 -6.81 8.15 5.20
C PHE A 86 -5.42 7.74 4.71
N TYR A 87 -4.94 6.63 5.24
CA TYR A 87 -3.87 5.84 4.65
C TYR A 87 -4.46 4.56 4.04
N LYS A 88 -4.47 4.46 2.71
CA LYS A 88 -5.03 3.32 1.97
C LYS A 88 -3.92 2.44 1.39
N ASN A 89 -4.30 1.29 0.83
CA ASN A 89 -3.38 0.32 0.25
C ASN A 89 -2.49 0.84 -0.88
N HIS A 90 -2.90 1.87 -1.62
CA HIS A 90 -2.09 2.46 -2.70
C HIS A 90 -1.25 3.66 -2.25
N SER A 91 -1.38 4.09 -0.99
CA SER A 91 -0.70 5.27 -0.46
C SER A 91 0.78 5.01 -0.15
N ALA A 92 1.61 6.01 -0.40
CA ALA A 92 3.01 6.07 -0.03
C ALA A 92 3.27 7.34 0.79
N LEU A 93 3.91 7.19 1.96
CA LEU A 93 4.26 8.31 2.84
C LEU A 93 5.41 9.11 2.22
N VAL A 94 5.39 10.45 2.27
CA VAL A 94 6.43 11.28 1.65
C VAL A 94 7.80 11.06 2.31
N GLU A 95 7.87 11.14 3.64
CA GLU A 95 9.12 10.95 4.40
C GLU A 95 9.37 9.45 4.76
N GLY A 96 8.54 8.55 4.24
CA GLY A 96 8.68 7.11 4.41
C GLY A 96 8.72 6.67 5.87
N LEU A 97 9.80 6.00 6.27
CA LEU A 97 9.96 5.39 7.60
C LEU A 97 9.92 6.39 8.75
N ALA A 98 10.50 7.59 8.59
CA ALA A 98 10.50 8.60 9.65
C ALA A 98 9.08 9.06 9.98
N GLN A 99 8.28 9.33 8.95
CA GLN A 99 6.86 9.67 9.11
C GLN A 99 6.05 8.50 9.66
N ALA A 100 6.30 7.26 9.22
CA ALA A 100 5.64 6.08 9.76
C ALA A 100 5.91 5.89 11.27
N LYS A 101 7.16 6.12 11.72
CA LYS A 101 7.54 6.06 13.15
C LYS A 101 6.77 7.09 13.99
N ILE A 102 6.52 8.29 13.46
CA ILE A 102 5.76 9.35 14.14
C ILE A 102 4.26 9.01 14.19
N LEU A 103 3.69 8.61 13.06
CA LEU A 103 2.27 8.24 12.94
C LEU A 103 1.90 7.09 13.89
N THR A 104 2.77 6.09 14.01
CA THR A 104 2.54 4.88 14.83
C THR A 104 3.12 4.97 16.25
N LYS A 105 3.74 6.10 16.61
CA LYS A 105 4.46 6.32 17.88
C LYS A 105 5.43 5.17 18.19
N THR A 106 6.28 4.86 17.22
CA THR A 106 7.18 3.70 17.24
C THR A 106 8.64 4.12 17.26
N VAL A 107 9.43 3.42 18.07
CA VAL A 107 10.90 3.54 18.14
C VAL A 107 11.58 2.23 17.79
N GLU A 108 12.82 2.36 17.32
CA GLU A 108 13.72 1.24 17.06
C GLU A 108 14.83 1.30 18.11
N ILE A 109 14.96 0.23 18.90
CA ILE A 109 15.89 0.20 20.05
C ILE A 109 17.26 -0.31 19.59
N GLU A 110 17.26 -1.46 18.93
CA GLU A 110 18.43 -2.09 18.34
C GLU A 110 18.16 -2.29 16.85
N SER A 111 19.15 -2.00 16.01
CA SER A 111 19.07 -2.28 14.58
C SER A 111 19.14 -3.78 14.32
N GLY A 112 18.25 -4.30 13.46
CA GLY A 112 18.17 -5.72 13.14
C GLY A 112 17.07 -6.44 13.92
N LEU A 113 17.08 -7.77 13.79
CA LEU A 113 16.11 -8.66 14.45
C LEU A 113 16.49 -8.95 15.91
N PRO A 114 15.53 -9.31 16.77
CA PRO A 114 15.80 -9.71 18.15
C PRO A 114 16.79 -10.88 18.23
N LYS A 115 17.56 -10.95 19.32
CA LYS A 115 18.63 -11.96 19.50
C LYS A 115 18.09 -13.39 19.49
N GLU A 116 16.84 -13.57 19.91
CA GLU A 116 16.12 -14.84 19.88
C GLU A 116 16.04 -15.43 18.46
N PHE A 117 15.93 -14.57 17.44
CA PHE A 117 15.89 -15.00 16.04
C PHE A 117 17.24 -15.51 15.53
N GLN A 118 18.36 -15.06 16.10
CA GLN A 118 19.68 -15.55 15.70
C GLN A 118 19.82 -17.06 15.96
N GLY A 119 19.17 -17.58 17.01
CA GLY A 119 19.16 -19.01 17.32
C GLY A 119 18.22 -19.86 16.46
N LEU A 120 17.30 -19.23 15.71
CA LEU A 120 16.37 -19.92 14.80
C LEU A 120 16.92 -20.01 13.37
N LEU A 121 17.83 -19.11 12.99
CA LEU A 121 18.49 -19.13 11.68
C LEU A 121 19.27 -20.44 11.48
N GLY A 122 19.05 -21.09 10.35
CA GLY A 122 19.69 -22.37 10.00
C GLY A 122 19.30 -23.57 10.86
N LYS A 123 18.42 -23.40 11.88
CA LYS A 123 18.00 -24.49 12.77
C LYS A 123 17.11 -25.52 12.06
N PHE A 124 16.29 -25.03 11.14
CA PHE A 124 15.38 -25.84 10.35
C PHE A 124 15.91 -25.91 8.92
N SER A 125 16.15 -27.11 8.43
CA SER A 125 16.60 -27.32 7.06
C SER A 125 16.19 -28.68 6.52
N ILE A 126 16.03 -28.78 5.20
CA ILE A 126 15.86 -30.04 4.49
C ILE A 126 16.95 -30.24 3.45
N GLU A 127 17.13 -31.48 3.01
CA GLU A 127 18.02 -31.78 1.90
C GLU A 127 17.55 -31.06 0.62
N ASN A 128 18.50 -30.49 -0.14
CA ASN A 128 18.24 -29.75 -1.38
C ASN A 128 17.30 -28.53 -1.22
N GLN A 129 17.18 -27.98 -0.01
CA GLN A 129 16.34 -26.82 0.30
C GLN A 129 16.52 -25.68 -0.71
N HIS A 130 17.74 -25.22 -0.91
CA HIS A 130 18.00 -24.07 -1.77
C HIS A 130 17.75 -24.35 -3.26
N ASP A 131 17.89 -25.59 -3.70
CA ASP A 131 17.52 -25.98 -5.07
C ASP A 131 16.00 -25.94 -5.27
N LEU A 132 15.23 -26.34 -4.25
CA LEU A 132 13.76 -26.19 -4.26
C LEU A 132 13.35 -24.71 -4.26
N VAL A 133 14.03 -23.87 -3.47
CA VAL A 133 13.81 -22.41 -3.47
C VAL A 133 14.09 -21.82 -4.85
N LYS A 134 15.24 -22.13 -5.46
CA LYS A 134 15.61 -21.68 -6.82
C LYS A 134 14.56 -22.10 -7.85
N ARG A 135 14.07 -23.34 -7.78
CA ARG A 135 12.97 -23.83 -8.65
C ARG A 135 11.69 -23.03 -8.43
N ASN A 136 11.32 -22.72 -7.18
CA ASN A 136 10.15 -21.92 -6.86
C ASN A 136 10.26 -20.47 -7.36
N ILE A 137 11.45 -19.87 -7.27
CA ILE A 137 11.74 -18.54 -7.84
C ILE A 137 11.49 -18.57 -9.36
N MET A 138 12.16 -19.49 -10.07
CA MET A 138 12.06 -19.64 -11.53
C MET A 138 10.62 -19.92 -11.97
N ALA A 139 9.92 -20.77 -11.23
CA ALA A 139 8.53 -21.10 -11.54
C ALA A 139 7.56 -19.93 -11.34
N SER A 140 7.93 -18.89 -10.59
CA SER A 140 7.07 -17.73 -10.32
C SER A 140 7.42 -16.53 -11.20
N HIS A 141 8.65 -16.46 -11.70
CA HIS A 141 9.17 -15.35 -12.49
C HIS A 141 9.30 -15.66 -13.99
N VAL A 142 9.51 -16.92 -14.36
CA VAL A 142 9.91 -17.31 -15.72
C VAL A 142 8.99 -18.37 -16.31
N PHE A 143 8.69 -19.44 -15.57
CA PHE A 143 7.94 -20.59 -16.10
C PHE A 143 6.42 -20.49 -15.97
N ASP A 144 5.90 -19.35 -15.51
CA ASP A 144 4.45 -19.12 -15.51
C ASP A 144 3.98 -18.74 -16.92
N ALA A 145 2.91 -19.38 -17.39
CA ALA A 145 2.43 -19.24 -18.76
C ALA A 145 1.62 -17.94 -19.01
N THR A 146 1.37 -17.11 -17.98
CA THR A 146 0.54 -15.91 -18.18
C THR A 146 1.26 -14.86 -19.02
N GLN A 147 0.52 -14.32 -19.99
CA GLN A 147 1.00 -13.32 -20.94
C GLN A 147 0.06 -12.12 -20.93
N VAL A 148 0.29 -11.20 -19.99
CA VAL A 148 -0.44 -9.94 -19.86
C VAL A 148 0.45 -8.79 -20.29
N LYS A 149 -0.15 -7.75 -20.86
CA LYS A 149 0.56 -6.54 -21.28
C LYS A 149 1.12 -5.80 -20.06
N LEU A 150 2.42 -5.86 -19.86
CA LEU A 150 3.12 -5.26 -18.71
C LEU A 150 3.11 -3.73 -18.77
N PRO A 151 3.34 -3.02 -17.64
CA PRO A 151 3.45 -1.57 -17.60
C PRO A 151 4.46 -1.02 -18.60
N LYS A 152 4.32 0.26 -18.97
CA LYS A 152 5.30 0.93 -19.83
C LYS A 152 6.63 1.02 -19.07
N LEU A 153 7.70 0.55 -19.69
CA LEU A 153 9.04 0.84 -19.19
C LEU A 153 9.32 2.32 -19.41
N HIS A 154 9.74 2.99 -18.35
CA HIS A 154 10.19 4.38 -18.38
C HIS A 154 11.67 4.41 -18.01
N ASP A 155 12.48 5.01 -18.87
CA ASP A 155 13.90 5.27 -18.59
C ASP A 155 14.05 6.73 -18.14
N PRO A 156 14.46 6.99 -16.89
CA PRO A 156 14.67 8.35 -16.39
C PRO A 156 15.68 9.16 -17.21
N GLU A 157 16.69 8.50 -17.81
CA GLU A 157 17.69 9.16 -18.65
C GLU A 157 17.14 9.49 -20.04
N ARG A 158 16.08 8.78 -20.47
CA ARG A 158 15.47 8.89 -21.81
C ARG A 158 13.94 8.97 -21.72
N PRO A 159 13.37 10.03 -21.12
CA PRO A 159 11.93 10.10 -20.83
C PRO A 159 11.04 10.14 -22.08
N ALA A 160 11.58 10.62 -23.21
CA ALA A 160 10.87 10.68 -24.48
C ALA A 160 10.90 9.35 -25.27
N TRP A 161 11.73 8.39 -24.87
CA TRP A 161 11.85 7.12 -25.57
C TRP A 161 10.68 6.20 -25.22
N VAL A 162 9.98 5.71 -26.25
CA VAL A 162 8.85 4.79 -26.08
C VAL A 162 9.32 3.37 -26.30
N PHE A 163 9.50 2.62 -25.21
CA PHE A 163 9.84 1.20 -25.29
C PHE A 163 8.65 0.35 -25.79
N PRO A 164 8.90 -0.70 -26.57
CA PRO A 164 7.88 -1.70 -26.90
C PRO A 164 7.24 -2.27 -25.62
N ARG A 165 5.92 -2.50 -25.67
CA ARG A 165 5.21 -3.08 -24.53
C ARG A 165 5.56 -4.56 -24.42
N LEU A 166 6.12 -4.94 -23.28
CA LEU A 166 6.41 -6.34 -22.96
C LEU A 166 5.13 -7.07 -22.54
N TYR A 167 5.10 -8.37 -22.81
CA TYR A 167 4.08 -9.28 -22.31
C TYR A 167 4.73 -10.24 -21.31
N GLY A 168 4.00 -10.56 -20.25
CA GLY A 168 4.47 -11.49 -19.24
C GLY A 168 3.57 -11.52 -18.01
N ILE A 169 4.17 -11.93 -16.89
CA ILE A 169 3.49 -12.14 -15.61
C ILE A 169 3.32 -10.79 -14.93
N SER A 170 2.10 -10.48 -14.45
CA SER A 170 1.88 -9.27 -13.66
C SER A 170 2.62 -9.31 -12.33
N ASP A 171 3.00 -8.13 -11.81
CA ASP A 171 3.61 -7.96 -10.49
C ASP A 171 2.76 -8.62 -9.38
N LYS A 172 1.45 -8.37 -9.37
CA LYS A 172 0.51 -8.99 -8.41
C LYS A 172 0.56 -10.52 -8.45
N ARG A 173 0.58 -11.12 -9.65
CA ARG A 173 0.62 -12.58 -9.80
C ARG A 173 1.98 -13.14 -9.38
N ARG A 174 3.07 -12.49 -9.79
CA ARG A 174 4.43 -12.86 -9.44
C ARG A 174 4.61 -12.89 -7.92
N ASN A 175 4.20 -11.82 -7.23
CA ASN A 175 4.32 -11.68 -5.78
C ASN A 175 3.51 -12.75 -5.05
N ARG A 176 2.24 -12.95 -5.46
CA ARG A 176 1.39 -14.00 -4.90
C ARG A 176 1.97 -15.40 -5.09
N LEU A 177 2.37 -15.76 -6.31
CA LEU A 177 2.93 -17.09 -6.59
C LEU A 177 4.22 -17.33 -5.82
N MET A 178 5.08 -16.31 -5.74
CA MET A 178 6.34 -16.36 -5.03
C MET A 178 6.11 -16.61 -3.53
N ALA A 179 5.30 -15.77 -2.89
CA ALA A 179 4.99 -15.90 -1.47
C ALA A 179 4.33 -17.25 -1.16
N LEU A 180 3.29 -17.66 -1.89
CA LEU A 180 2.62 -18.94 -1.66
C LEU A 180 3.56 -20.14 -1.77
N LYS A 181 4.42 -20.18 -2.80
CA LYS A 181 5.37 -21.30 -2.96
C LYS A 181 6.43 -21.33 -1.87
N LEU A 182 6.94 -20.18 -1.45
CA LEU A 182 7.90 -20.09 -0.35
C LEU A 182 7.26 -20.50 0.98
N PHE A 183 6.05 -20.02 1.29
CA PHE A 183 5.33 -20.41 2.51
C PHE A 183 4.95 -21.89 2.51
N ASN A 184 4.54 -22.45 1.38
CA ASN A 184 4.31 -23.88 1.25
C ASN A 184 5.60 -24.68 1.50
N LEU A 185 6.75 -24.19 1.03
CA LEU A 185 8.04 -24.82 1.31
C LEU A 185 8.38 -24.72 2.81
N CYS A 186 8.16 -23.56 3.44
CA CYS A 186 8.32 -23.39 4.89
C CYS A 186 7.43 -24.36 5.67
N GLN A 187 6.18 -24.55 5.25
CA GLN A 187 5.26 -25.51 5.87
C GLN A 187 5.76 -26.95 5.76
N ILE A 188 6.29 -27.36 4.60
CA ILE A 188 6.86 -28.70 4.41
C ILE A 188 8.08 -28.91 5.33
N ILE A 189 8.95 -27.91 5.45
CA ILE A 189 10.15 -27.95 6.30
C ILE A 189 9.77 -27.97 7.78
N SER A 190 8.80 -27.15 8.18
CA SER A 190 8.30 -27.08 9.57
C SER A 190 7.62 -28.38 10.00
N ALA A 191 6.83 -29.00 9.11
CA ALA A 191 6.15 -30.26 9.37
C ALA A 191 7.12 -31.42 9.62
N SER A 192 8.26 -31.45 8.92
CA SER A 192 9.29 -32.46 9.16
C SER A 192 10.04 -32.24 10.48
N ALA A 193 10.12 -30.99 10.94
CA ALA A 193 10.86 -30.60 12.13
C ALA A 193 10.04 -30.53 13.44
N ARG A 194 8.77 -30.94 13.43
CA ARG A 194 7.82 -30.85 14.58
C ARG A 194 7.67 -29.43 15.18
N GLY A 195 8.05 -28.40 14.43
CA GLY A 195 8.12 -27.03 14.90
C GLY A 195 7.02 -26.19 14.29
N VAL A 196 6.02 -25.84 15.10
CA VAL A 196 4.94 -24.85 14.85
C VAL A 196 3.70 -25.36 14.12
N ASN A 197 2.55 -25.23 14.80
CA ASN A 197 1.21 -25.42 14.24
C ASN A 197 0.62 -24.07 13.83
N LEU A 198 1.11 -23.48 12.73
CA LEU A 198 0.32 -22.46 12.04
C LEU A 198 -0.91 -23.15 11.46
N THR A 199 -2.07 -22.73 11.94
CA THR A 199 -3.31 -23.49 11.72
C THR A 199 -4.18 -22.90 10.63
N HIS A 200 -4.09 -21.59 10.39
CA HIS A 200 -4.97 -20.90 9.46
C HIS A 200 -4.18 -19.89 8.64
N PHE A 201 -4.49 -19.84 7.34
CA PHE A 201 -3.95 -18.89 6.40
C PHE A 201 -5.11 -18.16 5.72
N VAL A 202 -5.03 -16.84 5.67
CA VAL A 202 -6.05 -15.98 5.05
C VAL A 202 -5.39 -15.16 3.95
N GLU A 203 -5.93 -15.18 2.74
CA GLU A 203 -5.49 -14.31 1.66
C GLU A 203 -6.37 -13.04 1.59
N ASN A 204 -5.77 -11.91 1.19
CA ASN A 204 -6.45 -10.62 0.97
C ASN A 204 -7.29 -10.17 2.17
N SER A 205 -6.74 -10.27 3.36
CA SER A 205 -7.38 -9.77 4.59
C SER A 205 -7.23 -8.26 4.72
N GLU A 206 -8.34 -7.57 5.00
CA GLU A 206 -8.35 -6.14 5.28
C GLU A 206 -8.39 -5.88 6.79
N ALA A 207 -7.67 -4.85 7.21
CA ALA A 207 -7.65 -4.35 8.57
C ALA A 207 -7.77 -2.83 8.54
N SER A 208 -8.59 -2.29 9.43
CA SER A 208 -8.71 -0.85 9.61
C SER A 208 -8.65 -0.47 11.08
N THR A 209 -8.07 0.70 11.34
CA THR A 209 -8.07 1.29 12.67
C THR A 209 -8.09 2.81 12.59
N SER A 210 -8.76 3.43 13.56
CA SER A 210 -8.91 4.87 13.68
C SER A 210 -8.35 5.39 15.00
N PHE A 211 -7.77 6.59 14.96
CA PHE A 211 -7.20 7.26 16.12
C PHE A 211 -7.03 8.76 15.87
N GLU A 212 -6.82 9.51 16.95
CA GLU A 212 -6.47 10.93 16.89
C GLU A 212 -4.95 11.12 16.97
N LYS A 213 -4.43 12.07 16.19
CA LYS A 213 -3.02 12.45 16.19
C LYS A 213 -2.89 13.96 16.01
N GLU A 214 -2.37 14.67 17.01
CA GLU A 214 -2.12 16.13 16.93
C GLU A 214 -3.37 16.93 16.51
N GLY A 215 -4.55 16.51 16.97
CA GLY A 215 -5.84 17.11 16.62
C GLY A 215 -6.42 16.68 15.27
N ASP A 216 -5.71 15.88 14.47
CA ASP A 216 -6.23 15.28 13.24
C ASP A 216 -6.84 13.90 13.51
N LEU A 217 -7.95 13.59 12.84
CA LEU A 217 -8.55 12.26 12.85
C LEU A 217 -7.92 11.44 11.73
N VAL A 218 -7.33 10.29 12.06
CA VAL A 218 -6.62 9.43 11.11
C VAL A 218 -7.28 8.06 11.07
N GLN A 219 -7.47 7.53 9.86
CA GLN A 219 -7.91 6.16 9.63
C GLN A 219 -6.91 5.43 8.73
N LEU A 220 -6.38 4.31 9.20
CA LEU A 220 -5.48 3.45 8.44
C LEU A 220 -6.27 2.27 7.91
N GLU A 221 -6.22 2.04 6.60
CA GLU A 221 -6.86 0.94 5.90
C GLU A 221 -5.82 0.15 5.14
N CYS A 222 -5.45 -1.01 5.69
CA CYS A 222 -4.35 -1.82 5.20
C CYS A 222 -4.83 -3.24 4.86
N ARG A 223 -4.34 -3.79 3.77
CA ARG A 223 -4.57 -5.16 3.33
C ARG A 223 -3.29 -5.97 3.56
N ALA A 224 -3.41 -7.04 4.34
CA ALA A 224 -2.43 -8.13 4.32
C ALA A 224 -2.80 -9.09 3.20
N ASP A 225 -1.92 -9.25 2.21
CA ASP A 225 -2.19 -10.10 1.06
C ASP A 225 -2.15 -11.59 1.43
N PHE A 226 -1.33 -11.96 2.41
CA PHE A 226 -1.32 -13.28 3.03
C PHE A 226 -1.08 -13.15 4.53
N LEU A 227 -1.92 -13.79 5.33
CA LEU A 227 -1.88 -13.70 6.79
C LEU A 227 -1.87 -15.09 7.41
N ALA A 228 -0.81 -15.39 8.16
CA ALA A 228 -0.67 -16.61 8.94
C ALA A 228 -1.14 -16.35 10.39
N LEU A 229 -1.99 -17.26 10.88
CA LEU A 229 -2.63 -17.15 12.18
C LEU A 229 -2.30 -18.38 13.05
N SER A 230 -2.16 -18.11 14.35
CA SER A 230 -1.87 -19.13 15.36
C SER A 230 -2.90 -19.09 16.50
N LYS A 231 -3.07 -20.21 17.20
CA LYS A 231 -3.81 -20.24 18.48
C LYS A 231 -2.98 -19.66 19.62
N SER A 232 -1.66 -19.77 19.55
CA SER A 232 -0.75 -19.14 20.51
C SER A 232 -0.45 -17.70 20.09
N THR A 233 -0.24 -16.84 21.08
CA THR A 233 0.35 -15.51 20.86
C THR A 233 1.85 -15.66 20.66
N LEU A 234 2.42 -14.83 19.78
CA LEU A 234 3.87 -14.66 19.70
C LEU A 234 4.46 -14.19 21.04
N PRO A 235 5.73 -14.51 21.33
CA PRO A 235 6.40 -14.05 22.54
C PRO A 235 6.68 -12.55 22.47
N THR A 236 6.73 -11.92 23.63
CA THR A 236 7.13 -10.52 23.78
C THR A 236 8.66 -10.42 23.78
N TYR A 237 9.22 -9.56 22.93
CA TYR A 237 10.67 -9.40 22.79
C TYR A 237 11.25 -8.31 23.70
N ALA A 238 10.44 -7.30 24.02
CA ALA A 238 10.80 -6.27 24.97
C ALA A 238 9.97 -6.41 26.25
N ASP A 239 10.65 -6.68 27.36
CA ASP A 239 10.07 -6.70 28.69
C ASP A 239 9.58 -5.32 29.15
N GLY A 240 8.72 -5.27 30.17
CA GLY A 240 8.18 -4.02 30.71
C GLY A 240 9.26 -2.99 31.13
N THR A 241 10.45 -3.44 31.52
CA THR A 241 11.58 -2.55 31.85
C THR A 241 12.16 -1.87 30.60
N VAL A 242 12.26 -2.59 29.48
CA VAL A 242 12.71 -2.06 28.19
C VAL A 242 11.64 -1.13 27.62
N VAL A 243 10.37 -1.51 27.72
CA VAL A 243 9.23 -0.68 27.32
C VAL A 243 9.20 0.64 28.10
N ALA A 244 9.46 0.62 29.42
CA ALA A 244 9.53 1.84 30.22
C ALA A 244 10.66 2.79 29.77
N LYS A 245 11.82 2.26 29.35
CA LYS A 245 12.93 3.07 28.80
C LYS A 245 12.57 3.76 27.48
N THR A 246 11.58 3.28 26.73
CA THR A 246 11.14 3.94 25.49
C THR A 246 10.58 5.35 25.72
N MET A 247 10.18 5.68 26.96
CA MET A 247 9.75 7.04 27.31
C MET A 247 10.85 8.07 27.06
N GLU A 248 12.10 7.70 27.32
CA GLU A 248 13.27 8.57 27.18
C GLU A 248 13.72 8.75 25.72
N LEU A 249 13.35 7.81 24.85
CA LEU A 249 13.72 7.84 23.43
C LEU A 249 12.85 8.86 22.67
N SER A 250 13.49 9.76 21.92
CA SER A 250 12.81 10.72 21.06
C SER A 250 12.38 10.09 19.73
N LEU A 251 11.19 10.47 19.24
CA LEU A 251 10.76 10.17 17.87
C LEU A 251 11.60 10.97 16.86
N PRO A 252 11.76 10.49 15.61
CA PRO A 252 12.40 11.29 14.57
C PRO A 252 11.63 12.60 14.34
N SER A 253 12.33 13.63 13.86
CA SER A 253 11.70 14.90 13.49
C SER A 253 11.57 14.98 11.97
N ILE A 254 10.39 15.35 11.49
CA ILE A 254 10.11 15.63 10.08
C ILE A 254 9.81 17.12 9.83
N TYR A 255 10.17 18.00 10.77
CA TYR A 255 9.94 19.44 10.63
C TYR A 255 10.59 19.97 9.33
N PRO A 256 9.87 20.75 8.50
CA PRO A 256 8.60 21.44 8.77
C PRO A 256 7.32 20.69 8.39
N ALA A 257 7.40 19.43 7.93
CA ALA A 257 6.23 18.65 7.54
C ALA A 257 5.40 18.21 8.76
N LYS A 258 4.08 18.06 8.55
CA LYS A 258 3.16 17.47 9.54
C LYS A 258 3.15 15.94 9.40
N SER A 259 2.88 15.22 10.48
CA SER A 259 2.79 13.75 10.50
C SER A 259 1.74 13.20 9.51
N THR A 260 0.65 13.93 9.28
CA THR A 260 -0.44 13.61 8.35
C THR A 260 -0.19 14.03 6.90
N VAL A 261 1.00 14.57 6.57
CA VAL A 261 1.33 14.93 5.18
C VAL A 261 1.15 13.73 4.24
N SER A 262 0.64 13.94 3.03
CA SER A 262 0.36 12.89 2.02
C SER A 262 -0.76 11.88 2.33
N LEU A 263 -1.38 11.93 3.51
CA LEU A 263 -2.63 11.21 3.75
C LEU A 263 -3.77 11.86 2.95
N LEU A 264 -4.77 11.07 2.57
CA LEU A 264 -5.91 11.55 1.81
C LEU A 264 -6.94 12.16 2.76
N ASP A 265 -7.25 13.44 2.61
CA ASP A 265 -8.28 14.12 3.38
C ASP A 265 -9.66 13.90 2.74
N GLU A 266 -10.57 13.26 3.47
CA GLU A 266 -11.95 13.00 3.04
C GLU A 266 -12.91 13.44 4.15
N ASN A 267 -13.97 14.18 3.80
CA ASN A 267 -15.04 14.60 4.72
C ASN A 267 -16.21 13.60 4.75
N MET A 268 -16.29 12.72 3.75
CA MET A 268 -17.29 11.66 3.70
C MET A 268 -16.66 10.36 4.17
N TYR A 269 -16.92 9.98 5.41
CA TYR A 269 -16.30 8.79 5.98
C TYR A 269 -17.16 8.09 7.02
N GLN A 270 -16.77 6.84 7.31
CA GLN A 270 -17.25 6.09 8.45
C GLN A 270 -16.05 5.55 9.20
N LEU A 271 -15.98 5.81 10.50
CA LEU A 271 -14.95 5.24 11.36
C LEU A 271 -15.20 3.75 11.53
N GLN A 272 -14.19 2.95 11.17
CA GLN A 272 -14.27 1.51 11.20
C GLN A 272 -13.05 0.91 11.91
N GLU A 273 -13.31 -0.05 12.78
CA GLU A 273 -12.29 -0.91 13.39
C GLU A 273 -12.50 -2.32 12.83
N VAL A 274 -11.85 -2.62 11.72
CA VAL A 274 -11.96 -3.91 11.04
C VAL A 274 -10.75 -4.76 11.41
N PHE A 275 -11.03 -5.94 11.94
CA PHE A 275 -10.05 -7.01 12.06
C PHE A 275 -10.37 -8.09 11.01
N PRO A 276 -9.35 -8.69 10.34
CA PRO A 276 -9.53 -9.71 9.32
C PRO A 276 -10.47 -10.89 9.65
N LEU A 277 -10.64 -11.19 10.94
CA LEU A 277 -11.55 -12.24 11.40
C LEU A 277 -12.69 -11.62 12.19
N SER A 278 -13.86 -11.50 11.57
CA SER A 278 -15.07 -11.02 12.24
C SER A 278 -15.33 -11.80 13.53
N SER A 279 -15.37 -11.11 14.68
CA SER A 279 -15.64 -11.68 16.01
C SER A 279 -14.60 -12.68 16.57
N ASN A 280 -13.50 -12.94 15.86
CA ASN A 280 -12.43 -13.89 16.21
C ASN A 280 -12.88 -15.12 17.06
N PRO A 281 -13.87 -15.91 16.60
CA PRO A 281 -14.52 -16.94 17.43
C PRO A 281 -13.58 -18.08 17.83
N PHE A 282 -12.48 -18.26 17.09
CA PHE A 282 -11.49 -19.31 17.31
C PHE A 282 -10.33 -18.89 18.21
N GLY A 283 -10.34 -17.65 18.73
CA GLY A 283 -9.24 -17.11 19.55
C GLY A 283 -7.90 -17.07 18.82
N LEU A 284 -7.93 -16.80 17.51
CA LEU A 284 -6.75 -16.77 16.66
C LEU A 284 -5.99 -15.47 16.85
N ASN A 285 -4.68 -15.56 16.88
CA ASN A 285 -3.76 -14.45 17.01
C ASN A 285 -2.97 -14.29 15.71
N LEU A 286 -2.61 -13.06 15.39
CA LEU A 286 -1.72 -12.79 14.27
C LEU A 286 -0.34 -13.38 14.56
N HIS A 287 0.24 -14.04 13.57
CA HIS A 287 1.62 -14.54 13.65
C HIS A 287 2.50 -13.83 12.63
N THR A 288 2.27 -14.08 11.34
CA THR A 288 3.05 -13.46 10.26
C THR A 288 2.14 -12.87 9.20
N ALA A 289 2.31 -11.59 8.90
CA ALA A 289 1.63 -10.90 7.81
C ALA A 289 2.59 -10.69 6.62
N VAL A 290 2.17 -11.07 5.42
CA VAL A 290 2.91 -10.83 4.19
C VAL A 290 2.17 -9.77 3.37
N ILE A 291 2.93 -8.75 2.99
CA ILE A 291 2.43 -7.63 2.21
C ILE A 291 3.17 -7.63 0.87
N TYR A 292 2.42 -7.43 -0.20
CA TYR A 292 2.97 -7.30 -1.54
C TYR A 292 3.12 -5.82 -1.91
N TYR A 293 4.26 -5.51 -2.49
CA TYR A 293 4.49 -4.26 -3.19
C TYR A 293 4.30 -4.48 -4.69
N ASN A 294 3.21 -3.94 -5.21
CA ASN A 294 2.90 -3.95 -6.63
C ASN A 294 3.15 -2.52 -7.16
N GLU A 295 4.16 -2.34 -8.01
CA GLU A 295 4.47 -1.04 -8.64
C GLU A 295 3.29 -0.47 -9.43
N THR A 296 2.38 -1.34 -9.88
CA THR A 296 1.17 -0.92 -10.59
C THR A 296 0.08 -0.34 -9.68
N GLU A 297 0.05 -0.75 -8.40
CA GLU A 297 -0.96 -0.38 -7.40
C GLU A 297 -0.49 0.76 -6.50
N VAL A 298 0.76 0.71 -6.03
CA VAL A 298 1.32 1.69 -5.10
C VAL A 298 2.07 2.76 -5.88
N LYS A 299 1.62 4.02 -5.77
CA LYS A 299 2.21 5.15 -6.49
C LYS A 299 2.38 6.34 -5.57
N ASN A 300 3.47 7.08 -5.78
CA ASN A 300 3.59 8.40 -5.20
C ASN A 300 2.61 9.37 -5.86
N GLN A 301 2.16 10.35 -5.10
CA GLN A 301 1.26 11.41 -5.59
C GLN A 301 1.85 12.20 -6.77
N TYR A 302 3.18 12.23 -6.90
CA TYR A 302 3.92 12.99 -7.91
C TYR A 302 4.48 12.13 -9.06
N ASP A 303 3.93 10.92 -9.28
CA ASP A 303 4.38 9.97 -10.33
C ASP A 303 5.88 9.60 -10.26
N LEU A 304 6.50 9.78 -9.08
CA LEU A 304 7.88 9.36 -8.82
C LEU A 304 7.92 7.90 -8.36
N PRO A 305 8.99 7.15 -8.66
CA PRO A 305 9.17 5.81 -8.13
C PRO A 305 9.20 5.84 -6.60
N VAL A 306 8.62 4.82 -5.98
CA VAL A 306 8.63 4.67 -4.52
C VAL A 306 10.05 4.41 -4.06
N THR A 307 10.52 5.21 -3.11
CA THR A 307 11.87 5.05 -2.55
C THR A 307 11.92 3.91 -1.54
N GLU A 308 13.13 3.43 -1.24
CA GLU A 308 13.32 2.39 -0.24
C GLU A 308 12.76 2.78 1.14
N ASN A 309 13.00 4.02 1.59
CA ASN A 309 12.45 4.50 2.86
C ASN A 309 10.92 4.48 2.88
N GLN A 310 10.26 4.76 1.76
CA GLN A 310 8.80 4.68 1.64
C GLN A 310 8.31 3.23 1.67
N PHE A 311 9.06 2.31 1.06
CA PHE A 311 8.81 0.88 1.14
C PHE A 311 8.89 0.35 2.59
N LEU A 312 9.91 0.76 3.35
CA LEU A 312 10.07 0.40 4.76
C LEU A 312 8.96 1.02 5.64
N GLY A 313 8.65 2.31 5.41
CA GLY A 313 7.58 3.00 6.13
C GLY A 313 6.22 2.36 5.92
N ARG A 314 5.92 1.88 4.70
CA ARG A 314 4.71 1.12 4.40
C ARG A 314 4.62 -0.16 5.23
N SER A 315 5.69 -0.93 5.34
CA SER A 315 5.69 -2.15 6.14
C SER A 315 5.35 -1.87 7.61
N LEU A 316 5.90 -0.78 8.16
CA LEU A 316 5.63 -0.36 9.54
C LEU A 316 4.16 0.03 9.74
N VAL A 317 3.58 0.84 8.86
CA VAL A 317 2.17 1.25 8.95
C VAL A 317 1.24 0.04 8.90
N HIS A 318 1.47 -0.88 7.96
CA HIS A 318 0.65 -2.09 7.85
C HIS A 318 0.75 -2.98 9.09
N ALA A 319 1.97 -3.19 9.61
CA ALA A 319 2.17 -3.98 10.81
C ALA A 319 1.49 -3.36 12.03
N PHE A 320 1.55 -2.04 12.16
CA PHE A 320 0.81 -1.32 13.18
C PHE A 320 -0.71 -1.49 13.04
N THR A 321 -1.28 -1.26 11.85
CA THR A 321 -2.73 -1.39 11.60
C THR A 321 -3.25 -2.79 11.96
N LEU A 322 -2.50 -3.83 11.59
CA LEU A 322 -2.84 -5.22 11.93
C LEU A 322 -2.76 -5.49 13.44
N ALA A 323 -1.69 -5.06 14.10
CA ALA A 323 -1.55 -5.22 15.54
C ALA A 323 -2.61 -4.43 16.33
N ALA A 324 -2.91 -3.20 15.89
CA ALA A 324 -3.89 -2.31 16.50
C ALA A 324 -5.31 -2.86 16.34
N SER A 325 -5.70 -3.32 15.15
CA SER A 325 -7.00 -3.97 14.95
C SER A 325 -7.17 -5.22 15.82
N GLN A 326 -6.13 -6.04 15.99
CA GLN A 326 -6.17 -7.17 16.93
C GLN A 326 -6.33 -6.69 18.39
N ALA A 327 -5.64 -5.61 18.77
CA ALA A 327 -5.75 -5.03 20.10
C ALA A 327 -7.17 -4.52 20.38
N ARG A 328 -7.79 -3.83 19.42
CA ARG A 328 -9.16 -3.31 19.53
C ARG A 328 -10.17 -4.44 19.70
N VAL A 329 -10.02 -5.56 18.98
CA VAL A 329 -10.85 -6.75 19.18
C VAL A 329 -10.67 -7.35 20.58
N LYS A 330 -9.44 -7.36 21.10
CA LYS A 330 -9.12 -8.04 22.37
C LYS A 330 -9.44 -7.21 23.62
N TYR A 331 -9.19 -5.89 23.57
CA TYR A 331 -9.28 -4.99 24.71
C TYR A 331 -10.45 -4.00 24.59
N GLY A 332 -11.15 -3.98 23.46
CA GLY A 332 -12.24 -3.06 23.17
C GLY A 332 -11.76 -1.78 22.49
N ASN A 333 -12.71 -1.01 21.96
CA ASN A 333 -12.42 0.19 21.18
C ASN A 333 -11.84 1.34 22.02
N ASP A 334 -12.18 1.42 23.31
CA ASP A 334 -11.75 2.53 24.17
C ASP A 334 -10.42 2.26 24.91
N ALA A 335 -9.80 1.09 24.71
CA ALA A 335 -8.58 0.73 25.41
C ALA A 335 -7.37 1.49 24.85
N SER A 336 -6.80 2.40 25.62
CA SER A 336 -5.55 3.11 25.31
C SER A 336 -4.31 2.37 25.82
N LYS A 337 -4.43 1.75 27.00
CA LYS A 337 -3.38 0.93 27.63
C LYS A 337 -3.66 -0.55 27.44
N LEU A 338 -2.61 -1.29 27.08
CA LEU A 338 -2.67 -2.73 26.86
C LEU A 338 -2.14 -3.47 28.08
N ASP A 339 -2.90 -4.43 28.62
CA ASP A 339 -2.44 -5.28 29.73
C ASP A 339 -1.28 -6.19 29.31
N LYS A 340 -1.33 -6.67 28.06
CA LYS A 340 -0.27 -7.45 27.43
C LYS A 340 0.00 -6.89 26.04
N PRO A 341 1.26 -6.66 25.67
CA PRO A 341 1.59 -6.17 24.35
C PRO A 341 1.24 -7.21 23.28
N ILE A 342 0.96 -6.74 22.07
CA ILE A 342 0.69 -7.60 20.91
C ILE A 342 1.89 -7.56 19.98
N THR A 343 2.44 -8.75 19.70
CA THR A 343 3.56 -8.91 18.79
C THR A 343 3.09 -9.51 17.46
N LEU A 344 3.58 -8.95 16.37
CA LEU A 344 3.31 -9.35 15.00
C LEU A 344 4.62 -9.43 14.22
N GLN A 345 4.77 -10.45 13.38
CA GLN A 345 5.81 -10.46 12.36
C GLN A 345 5.24 -9.98 11.03
N CYS A 346 6.05 -9.26 10.26
CA CYS A 346 5.66 -8.81 8.94
C CYS A 346 6.80 -8.96 7.92
N VAL A 347 6.42 -9.44 6.73
CA VAL A 347 7.30 -9.61 5.58
C VAL A 347 6.73 -8.78 4.42
N HIS A 348 7.49 -7.78 3.96
CA HIS A 348 7.09 -6.96 2.82
C HIS A 348 7.97 -7.29 1.62
N THR A 349 7.36 -7.62 0.48
CA THR A 349 8.10 -8.06 -0.71
C THR A 349 7.52 -7.55 -2.02
N ASP A 350 8.40 -7.28 -2.99
CA ASP A 350 8.05 -7.01 -4.39
C ASP A 350 8.27 -8.24 -5.31
N GLY A 351 8.45 -9.42 -4.70
CA GLY A 351 8.75 -10.69 -5.36
C GLY A 351 10.24 -10.96 -5.57
N ARG A 352 11.11 -9.93 -5.40
CA ARG A 352 12.57 -10.04 -5.49
C ARG A 352 13.26 -9.58 -4.21
N ARG A 353 12.85 -8.44 -3.69
CA ARG A 353 13.31 -7.82 -2.45
C ARG A 353 12.41 -8.20 -1.29
N PHE A 354 13.00 -8.39 -0.13
CA PHE A 354 12.32 -8.76 1.10
C PHE A 354 12.76 -7.82 2.23
N HIS A 355 11.78 -7.36 2.99
CA HIS A 355 11.98 -6.61 4.21
C HIS A 355 11.29 -7.36 5.35
N PHE A 356 12.06 -7.70 6.38
CA PHE A 356 11.59 -8.43 7.55
C PHE A 356 11.48 -7.46 8.72
N LEU A 357 10.33 -7.47 9.39
CA LEU A 357 10.14 -6.69 10.60
C LEU A 357 9.33 -7.46 11.65
N ILE A 358 9.59 -7.12 12.90
CA ILE A 358 8.83 -7.59 14.05
C ILE A 358 8.34 -6.36 14.77
N TYR A 359 7.03 -6.29 14.98
CA TYR A 359 6.35 -5.18 15.60
C TYR A 359 5.78 -5.60 16.93
N GLN A 360 6.07 -4.83 17.99
CA GLN A 360 5.47 -5.00 19.30
C GLN A 360 4.67 -3.75 19.66
N LEU A 361 3.34 -3.92 19.69
CA LEU A 361 2.39 -2.91 20.10
C LEU A 361 2.29 -2.89 21.64
N ASN A 362 2.73 -1.78 22.22
CA ASN A 362 2.71 -1.55 23.68
C ASN A 362 1.61 -0.56 24.09
N THR A 363 1.26 0.38 23.21
CA THR A 363 0.27 1.43 23.49
C THR A 363 -0.55 1.78 22.26
N LEU A 364 -1.83 2.10 22.49
CA LEU A 364 -2.74 2.70 21.51
C LEU A 364 -2.94 4.20 21.75
N ASP A 365 -2.30 4.76 22.78
CA ASP A 365 -2.22 6.20 23.00
C ASP A 365 -1.13 6.82 22.11
N LEU A 366 -1.54 7.20 20.90
CA LEU A 366 -0.68 7.70 19.84
C LEU A 366 -0.53 9.22 19.85
N ASP A 367 -1.34 9.93 20.64
CA ASP A 367 -1.31 11.38 20.64
C ASP A 367 -0.06 11.89 21.38
N GLY A 368 0.50 12.97 20.85
CA GLY A 368 1.77 13.53 21.30
C GLY A 368 3.01 12.62 21.15
N ASN A 369 4.12 13.09 21.75
CA ASN A 369 5.43 12.43 21.70
C ASN A 369 5.86 11.82 23.04
N GLU A 370 5.10 12.08 24.10
CA GLU A 370 5.39 11.67 25.47
C GLU A 370 4.84 10.28 25.79
N GLY A 371 5.34 9.69 26.86
CA GLY A 371 4.91 8.38 27.34
C GLY A 371 5.56 7.20 26.63
N ILE A 372 4.96 6.02 26.85
CA ILE A 372 5.44 4.74 26.33
C ILE A 372 5.31 4.74 24.80
N LYS A 373 6.26 4.10 24.12
CA LYS A 373 6.28 3.99 22.66
C LYS A 373 6.22 2.52 22.23
N ASN A 374 5.73 2.31 21.02
CA ASN A 374 5.76 1.01 20.37
C ASN A 374 7.18 0.68 19.90
N ILE A 375 7.48 -0.60 19.73
CA ILE A 375 8.82 -1.05 19.40
C ILE A 375 8.79 -1.82 18.09
N VAL A 376 9.77 -1.54 17.23
CA VAL A 376 10.00 -2.28 16.01
C VAL A 376 11.45 -2.76 15.92
N TRP A 377 11.61 -3.97 15.39
CA TRP A 377 12.87 -4.54 14.95
C TRP A 377 12.78 -4.79 13.46
N MET A 378 13.77 -4.37 12.68
CA MET A 378 13.72 -4.49 11.24
C MET A 378 15.07 -4.78 10.62
N THR A 379 15.07 -5.50 9.50
CA THR A 379 16.25 -5.68 8.64
C THR A 379 16.33 -4.55 7.62
N PRO A 380 17.50 -4.32 7.00
CA PRO A 380 17.53 -3.59 5.74
C PRO A 380 16.72 -4.32 4.65
N LEU A 381 16.49 -3.65 3.52
CA LEU A 381 15.87 -4.28 2.36
C LEU A 381 16.87 -5.20 1.66
N GLU A 382 16.53 -6.49 1.52
CA GLU A 382 17.44 -7.51 1.02
C GLU A 382 16.95 -8.10 -0.30
N ASN A 383 17.88 -8.31 -1.25
CA ASN A 383 17.56 -9.02 -2.49
C ASN A 383 17.65 -10.54 -2.25
N MET A 384 16.60 -11.28 -2.60
CA MET A 384 16.63 -12.74 -2.65
C MET A 384 17.40 -13.24 -3.87
N PHE A 385 17.38 -12.48 -4.96
CA PHE A 385 18.17 -12.72 -6.16
C PHE A 385 18.38 -11.41 -6.92
N GLU A 386 19.43 -11.33 -7.74
CA GLU A 386 19.72 -10.15 -8.55
C GLU A 386 18.85 -10.13 -9.82
N VAL A 387 18.88 -11.23 -10.57
CA VAL A 387 18.17 -11.37 -11.85
C VAL A 387 17.50 -12.73 -11.94
N CYS A 388 16.23 -12.75 -12.34
CA CYS A 388 15.49 -13.95 -12.72
C CYS A 388 14.66 -13.67 -13.97
N ALA A 389 15.20 -14.03 -15.14
CA ALA A 389 14.60 -13.72 -16.44
C ALA A 389 15.18 -14.61 -17.55
N TYR A 390 14.61 -14.51 -18.76
CA TYR A 390 15.24 -15.08 -19.94
C TYR A 390 16.40 -14.17 -20.42
N GLN A 391 17.63 -14.66 -20.31
CA GLN A 391 18.81 -14.03 -20.91
C GLN A 391 19.24 -14.81 -22.14
N LYS A 392 19.33 -14.15 -23.30
CA LYS A 392 19.70 -14.79 -24.58
C LYS A 392 18.90 -16.07 -24.88
N GLY A 393 17.61 -16.07 -24.54
CA GLY A 393 16.69 -17.21 -24.74
C GLY A 393 16.83 -18.34 -23.72
N LYS A 394 17.67 -18.20 -22.69
CA LYS A 394 17.83 -19.19 -21.62
C LYS A 394 17.29 -18.65 -20.30
N PRO A 395 16.56 -19.46 -19.53
CA PRO A 395 16.05 -19.06 -18.23
C PRO A 395 17.21 -19.04 -17.23
N GLU A 396 17.53 -17.87 -16.68
CA GLU A 396 18.67 -17.68 -15.78
C GLU A 396 18.24 -17.07 -14.44
N LEU A 397 18.81 -17.61 -13.35
CA LEU A 397 18.73 -17.07 -11.99
C LEU A 397 20.14 -16.73 -11.52
N VAL A 398 20.39 -15.46 -11.22
CA VAL A 398 21.71 -14.93 -10.85
C VAL A 398 21.63 -14.24 -9.49
N GLY A 399 22.67 -14.42 -8.68
CA GLY A 399 22.83 -13.72 -7.40
C GLY A 399 21.85 -14.16 -6.32
N TYR A 400 21.47 -15.43 -6.29
CA TYR A 400 20.56 -15.97 -5.27
C TYR A 400 21.18 -15.92 -3.86
N ASN A 401 20.45 -15.36 -2.91
CA ASN A 401 20.83 -15.20 -1.51
C ASN A 401 20.05 -16.17 -0.63
N GLU A 402 20.77 -17.09 0.02
CA GLU A 402 20.22 -18.14 0.88
C GLU A 402 19.65 -17.59 2.19
N GLU A 403 20.27 -16.56 2.75
CA GLU A 403 19.90 -15.97 4.04
C GLU A 403 18.47 -15.44 4.06
N VAL A 404 17.97 -14.92 2.93
CA VAL A 404 16.61 -14.36 2.83
C VAL A 404 15.56 -15.46 3.07
N PHE A 405 15.79 -16.65 2.52
CA PHE A 405 14.88 -17.77 2.74
C PHE A 405 15.01 -18.34 4.15
N GLU A 406 16.22 -18.40 4.70
CA GLU A 406 16.44 -18.84 6.08
C GLU A 406 15.77 -17.91 7.10
N ARG A 407 15.81 -16.58 6.86
CA ARG A 407 15.07 -15.60 7.65
C ARG A 407 13.57 -15.83 7.55
N LEU A 408 13.03 -16.00 6.34
CA LEU A 408 11.61 -16.30 6.14
C LEU A 408 11.18 -17.58 6.86
N LEU A 409 12.02 -18.62 6.83
CA LEU A 409 11.77 -19.87 7.53
C LEU A 409 11.83 -19.69 9.05
N SER A 410 12.77 -18.89 9.56
CA SER A 410 12.85 -18.56 10.99
C SER A 410 11.61 -17.80 11.47
N PHE A 411 11.05 -16.91 10.65
CA PHE A 411 9.79 -16.20 10.92
C PHE A 411 8.63 -17.19 11.01
N TYR A 412 8.51 -18.09 10.04
CA TYR A 412 7.48 -19.12 10.02
C TYR A 412 7.54 -20.06 11.23
N CYS A 413 8.75 -20.46 11.66
CA CYS A 413 8.97 -21.44 12.71
C CYS A 413 9.12 -20.85 14.13
N ASN A 414 8.89 -19.54 14.29
CA ASN A 414 8.97 -18.88 15.58
C ASN A 414 7.73 -19.08 16.46
#